data_AF-U4UYQ0-F1
#
_entry.id   AF-U4UYQ0-F1
#
_cell.length_a   1.000
_cell.length_b   1.000
_cell.length_c   1.000
_cell.angle_alpha   90.00
_cell.angle_beta   90.00
_cell.angle_gamma   90.00
#
_symmetry.space_group_name_H-M   'P 1'
#
loop_
_entity.id
_entity.type
_entity.pdbx_description
1 polymer ?
#
loop_
_entity_poly.entity_id
_entity_poly.type
_entity_poly.pdbx_seq_one_letter_code
_entity_poly.pdbx_strand_id
1 'polypeptide(L)'
;MHQDVLEDIGGYLVAEDSQASIRRLLRFGEATFEDFLLSLDDLNDRVALALDILEMPLIRVLPLSAEKIHVRVAPKWHGFSDVLVGPLRALADDYGALVFMDRLADTDQTECIEVILIDHHHSAGTSFDLAASS
;
A
#
# COMPACT_ATOMS: atom_id res chain seq x y z
N MET A 1 -14.76 14.33 6.85
CA MET A 1 -14.48 14.48 8.29
C MET A 1 -14.23 13.12 8.96
N HIS A 2 -13.60 12.13 8.29
CA HIS A 2 -13.17 10.87 8.93
C HIS A 2 -11.96 10.23 8.21
N GLN A 3 -11.05 11.03 7.61
CA GLN A 3 -9.91 10.50 6.84
C GLN A 3 -8.99 9.66 7.73
N ASP A 4 -8.65 10.18 8.92
CA ASP A 4 -7.81 9.46 9.90
C ASP A 4 -8.43 8.13 10.31
N VAL A 5 -9.76 8.07 10.48
CA VAL A 5 -10.46 6.83 10.84
C VAL A 5 -10.44 5.81 9.70
N LEU A 6 -10.60 6.25 8.45
CA LEU A 6 -10.52 5.37 7.29
C LEU A 6 -9.09 4.84 7.12
N GLU A 7 -8.09 5.68 7.33
CA GLU A 7 -6.69 5.29 7.34
C GLU A 7 -6.40 4.26 8.44
N ASP A 8 -6.91 4.48 9.67
CA ASP A 8 -6.79 3.54 10.79
C ASP A 8 -7.47 2.19 10.49
N ILE A 9 -8.64 2.19 9.85
CA ILE A 9 -9.31 0.97 9.40
C ILE A 9 -8.39 0.21 8.43
N GLY A 10 -7.82 0.92 7.48
CA GLY A 10 -6.86 0.36 6.53
C GLY A 10 -5.63 -0.23 7.22
N GLY A 11 -5.00 0.51 8.12
CA GLY A 11 -3.86 0.02 8.90
C GLY A 11 -4.22 -1.21 9.73
N TYR A 12 -5.42 -1.22 10.33
CA TYR A 12 -5.92 -2.36 11.08
C TYR A 12 -6.05 -3.62 10.22
N LEU A 13 -6.49 -3.50 8.95
CA LEU A 13 -6.62 -4.62 8.00
C LEU A 13 -5.31 -5.40 7.77
N VAL A 14 -4.17 -4.80 8.13
CA VAL A 14 -2.86 -5.41 8.01
C VAL A 14 -2.09 -5.42 9.34
N ALA A 15 -2.71 -5.13 10.49
CA ALA A 15 -1.94 -4.92 11.73
C ALA A 15 -1.44 -6.22 12.41
N GLU A 16 -2.19 -7.33 12.35
CA GLU A 16 -1.93 -8.54 13.14
C GLU A 16 -1.68 -9.80 12.30
N ASP A 17 -1.04 -10.81 12.91
CA ASP A 17 -0.86 -12.16 12.34
C ASP A 17 -2.18 -12.83 11.92
N SER A 18 -3.27 -12.51 12.62
CA SER A 18 -4.63 -12.96 12.29
C SER A 18 -5.11 -12.46 10.92
N GLN A 19 -4.47 -11.40 10.42
CA GLN A 19 -4.78 -10.71 9.15
C GLN A 19 -3.68 -10.91 8.10
N ALA A 20 -2.79 -11.88 8.33
CA ALA A 20 -1.73 -12.23 7.41
C ALA A 20 -2.25 -12.67 6.03
N SER A 21 -3.52 -13.04 5.88
CA SER A 21 -4.15 -13.31 4.58
C SER A 21 -4.25 -12.05 3.71
N ILE A 22 -4.67 -10.91 4.28
CA ILE A 22 -4.74 -9.63 3.57
C ILE A 22 -3.34 -9.15 3.23
N ARG A 23 -2.38 -9.26 4.17
CA ARG A 23 -0.97 -8.98 3.87
C ARG A 23 -0.43 -9.82 2.72
N ARG A 24 -0.73 -11.14 2.68
CA ARG A 24 -0.32 -12.02 1.58
C ARG A 24 -1.02 -11.72 0.25
N LEU A 25 -2.27 -11.26 0.30
CA LEU A 25 -3.00 -10.83 -0.89
C LEU A 25 -2.38 -9.57 -1.49
N LEU A 26 -2.07 -8.59 -0.63
CA LEU A 26 -1.42 -7.35 -1.02
C LEU A 26 0.04 -7.56 -1.45
N ARG A 27 0.78 -8.40 -0.73
CA ARG A 27 2.20 -8.63 -0.99
C ARG A 27 2.38 -9.75 -2.01
N PHE A 28 2.72 -9.39 -3.24
CA PHE A 28 3.08 -10.38 -4.25
C PHE A 28 4.58 -10.69 -4.23
N GLY A 29 5.11 -10.96 -3.03
CA GLY A 29 6.48 -11.43 -2.84
C GLY A 29 7.58 -10.52 -3.41
N GLU A 30 7.33 -9.22 -3.59
CA GLU A 30 8.34 -8.35 -4.19
C GLU A 30 9.53 -8.08 -3.25
N ALA A 31 10.69 -7.80 -3.85
CA ALA A 31 11.93 -7.56 -3.12
C ALA A 31 11.98 -6.16 -2.48
N THR A 32 11.28 -5.18 -3.08
CA THR A 32 11.28 -3.78 -2.65
C THR A 32 9.86 -3.22 -2.52
N PHE A 33 9.72 -2.11 -1.78
CA PHE A 33 8.43 -1.39 -1.70
C PHE A 33 8.02 -0.76 -3.04
N GLU A 34 8.99 -0.34 -3.87
CA GLU A 34 8.73 0.18 -5.21
C GLU A 34 8.09 -0.89 -6.10
N ASP A 35 8.68 -2.09 -6.13
CA ASP A 35 8.14 -3.22 -6.89
C ASP A 35 6.70 -3.56 -6.44
N PHE A 36 6.44 -3.50 -5.13
CA PHE A 36 5.10 -3.66 -4.57
C PHE A 36 4.13 -2.57 -5.06
N LEU A 37 4.53 -1.29 -5.03
CA LEU A 37 3.68 -0.21 -5.55
C LEU A 37 3.35 -0.42 -7.02
N LEU A 38 4.32 -0.85 -7.82
CA LEU A 38 4.13 -1.12 -9.25
C LEU A 38 3.18 -2.29 -9.53
N SER A 39 3.10 -3.28 -8.64
CA SER A 39 2.18 -4.42 -8.77
C SER A 39 0.75 -4.13 -8.31
N LEU A 40 0.48 -2.98 -7.69
CA LEU A 40 -0.85 -2.66 -7.16
C LEU A 40 -1.94 -2.59 -8.24
N ASP A 41 -1.59 -2.39 -9.51
CA ASP A 41 -2.57 -2.45 -10.61
C ASP A 41 -3.17 -3.87 -10.74
N ASP A 42 -2.39 -4.90 -10.38
CA ASP A 42 -2.84 -6.30 -10.36
C ASP A 42 -3.66 -6.65 -9.10
N LEU A 43 -3.87 -5.71 -8.17
CA LEU A 43 -4.60 -5.98 -6.92
C LEU A 43 -6.06 -6.34 -7.20
N ASN A 44 -6.69 -5.68 -8.17
CA ASN A 44 -8.08 -5.99 -8.56
C ASN A 44 -8.22 -7.45 -9.01
N ASP A 45 -7.28 -7.94 -9.83
CA ASP A 45 -7.28 -9.33 -10.32
C ASP A 45 -7.02 -10.32 -9.18
N ARG A 46 -6.07 -10.01 -8.28
CA ARG A 46 -5.80 -10.82 -7.09
C ARG A 46 -7.01 -10.94 -6.18
N VAL A 47 -7.72 -9.83 -5.95
CA VAL A 47 -8.96 -9.82 -5.15
C VAL A 47 -10.05 -10.63 -5.84
N ALA A 48 -10.23 -10.49 -7.15
CA ALA A 48 -11.24 -11.27 -7.88
C ALA A 48 -11.00 -12.79 -7.80
N LEU A 49 -9.73 -13.22 -7.77
CA LEU A 49 -9.37 -14.63 -7.57
C LEU A 49 -9.60 -15.12 -6.13
N ALA A 50 -9.41 -14.25 -5.15
CA ALA A 50 -9.50 -14.61 -3.74
C ALA A 50 -10.91 -14.44 -3.14
N LEU A 51 -11.70 -13.50 -3.66
CA LEU A 51 -12.98 -13.07 -3.11
C LEU A 51 -13.89 -12.54 -4.24
N ASP A 52 -14.64 -13.44 -4.86
CA ASP A 52 -15.51 -13.16 -6.01
C ASP A 52 -16.69 -12.22 -5.73
N ILE A 53 -17.04 -12.02 -4.45
CA ILE A 53 -18.11 -11.11 -4.03
C ILE A 53 -17.65 -9.66 -3.78
N LEU A 54 -16.34 -9.39 -3.74
CA LEU A 54 -15.83 -8.07 -3.38
C LEU A 54 -15.70 -7.15 -4.59
N GLU A 55 -16.68 -6.28 -4.74
CA GLU A 55 -16.75 -5.29 -5.80
C GLU A 55 -15.92 -4.03 -5.49
N MET A 56 -14.60 -4.15 -5.37
CA MET A 56 -13.73 -3.02 -5.03
C MET A 56 -13.56 -1.98 -6.17
N PRO A 57 -13.19 -0.72 -5.86
CA PRO A 57 -12.79 0.26 -6.86
C PRO A 57 -11.62 -0.23 -7.71
N LEU A 58 -11.58 0.18 -8.98
CA LEU A 58 -10.43 -0.07 -9.84
C LEU A 58 -9.25 0.76 -9.35
N ILE A 59 -8.11 0.11 -9.13
CA ILE A 59 -6.84 0.72 -8.76
C ILE A 59 -5.97 0.76 -10.02
N ARG A 60 -5.30 1.88 -10.24
CA ARG A 60 -4.35 2.06 -11.34
C ARG A 60 -3.08 2.67 -10.82
N VAL A 61 -1.95 2.18 -11.29
CA VAL A 61 -0.63 2.70 -10.91
C VAL A 61 -0.04 3.48 -12.07
N LEU A 62 0.34 4.73 -11.81
CA LEU A 62 0.94 5.61 -12.80
C LEU A 62 2.30 6.13 -12.28
N PRO A 63 3.41 5.50 -12.70
CA PRO A 63 4.74 6.03 -12.44
C PRO A 63 4.93 7.38 -13.16
N LEU A 64 5.39 8.39 -12.44
CA LEU A 64 5.67 9.73 -12.98
C LEU A 64 7.17 10.02 -13.08
N SER A 65 7.96 9.46 -12.16
CA SER A 65 9.44 9.44 -12.19
C SER A 65 9.94 8.17 -11.48
N ALA A 66 11.25 8.06 -11.26
CA ALA A 66 11.82 6.97 -10.48
C ALA A 66 11.35 6.97 -9.01
N GLU A 67 11.10 8.16 -8.45
CA GLU A 67 10.75 8.33 -7.03
C GLU A 67 9.26 8.62 -6.81
N LYS A 68 8.51 8.93 -7.88
CA LYS A 68 7.14 9.43 -7.78
C LYS A 68 6.16 8.55 -8.52
N ILE A 69 5.16 8.06 -7.80
CA ILE A 69 4.09 7.21 -8.30
C ILE A 69 2.74 7.79 -7.89
N HIS A 70 1.77 7.75 -8.80
CA HIS A 70 0.36 8.02 -8.48
C HIS A 70 -0.41 6.71 -8.43
N VAL A 71 -1.12 6.47 -7.33
CA VAL A 71 -2.09 5.39 -7.20
C VAL A 71 -3.48 6.01 -7.35
N ARG A 72 -4.13 5.73 -8.48
CA ARG A 72 -5.47 6.26 -8.80
C ARG A 72 -6.53 5.24 -8.44
N VAL A 73 -7.60 5.72 -7.83
CA VAL A 73 -8.76 4.94 -7.40
C VAL A 73 -9.98 5.44 -8.15
N ALA A 74 -10.58 4.57 -8.96
CA ALA A 74 -11.78 4.89 -9.71
C ALA A 74 -12.97 5.16 -8.78
N PRO A 75 -13.90 6.05 -9.14
CA PRO A 75 -15.06 6.37 -8.32
C PRO A 75 -15.99 5.15 -8.16
N LYS A 76 -15.99 4.54 -6.98
CA LYS A 76 -16.91 3.45 -6.62
C LYS A 76 -17.27 3.48 -5.14
N TRP A 77 -16.26 3.52 -4.28
CA TRP A 77 -16.43 3.69 -2.84
C TRP A 77 -15.73 4.97 -2.41
N HIS A 78 -16.51 5.93 -1.91
CA HIS A 78 -15.99 7.21 -1.45
C HIS A 78 -15.07 7.01 -0.23
N GLY A 79 -13.89 7.63 -0.24
CA GLY A 79 -12.89 7.50 0.83
C GLY A 79 -12.09 6.20 0.78
N PHE A 80 -12.18 5.42 -0.30
CA PHE A 80 -11.38 4.20 -0.42
C PHE A 80 -9.88 4.50 -0.55
N SER A 81 -9.51 5.65 -1.13
CA SER A 81 -8.12 6.12 -1.09
C SER A 81 -7.62 6.34 0.34
N ASP A 82 -8.43 6.91 1.24
CA ASP A 82 -8.08 7.09 2.65
C ASP A 82 -7.85 5.72 3.33
N VAL A 83 -8.71 4.73 3.04
CA VAL A 83 -8.52 3.34 3.52
C VAL A 83 -7.23 2.75 2.97
N LEU A 84 -6.94 2.94 1.67
CA LEU A 84 -5.78 2.35 1.01
C LEU A 84 -4.46 2.96 1.53
N VAL A 85 -4.45 4.20 2.01
CA VAL A 85 -3.24 4.78 2.62
C VAL A 85 -2.76 3.98 3.84
N GLY A 86 -3.68 3.46 4.66
CA GLY A 86 -3.34 2.70 5.87
C GLY A 86 -2.44 1.48 5.60
N PRO A 87 -2.85 0.52 4.74
CA PRO A 87 -2.03 -0.62 4.38
C PRO A 87 -0.74 -0.22 3.67
N LEU A 88 -0.79 0.79 2.79
CA LEU A 88 0.41 1.24 2.07
C LEU A 88 1.47 1.77 3.04
N ARG A 89 1.06 2.54 4.05
CA ARG A 89 1.97 3.05 5.09
C ARG A 89 2.52 1.94 5.97
N ALA A 90 1.66 1.03 6.44
CA ALA A 90 2.10 -0.11 7.23
C ALA A 90 3.08 -1.04 6.46
N LEU A 91 2.84 -1.25 5.17
CA LEU A 91 3.73 -2.05 4.32
C LEU A 91 5.03 -1.29 4.03
N ALA A 92 5.01 0.02 3.82
CA ALA A 92 6.24 0.80 3.69
C ALA A 92 7.15 0.63 4.91
N ASP A 93 6.56 0.69 6.12
CA ASP A 93 7.27 0.44 7.38
C ASP A 93 7.83 -0.99 7.45
N ASP A 94 7.07 -2.01 7.03
CA ASP A 94 7.54 -3.41 6.97
C ASP A 94 8.75 -3.59 6.01
N TYR A 95 8.76 -2.85 4.90
CA TYR A 95 9.88 -2.85 3.94
C TYR A 95 11.04 -1.95 4.38
N GLY A 96 10.89 -1.18 5.45
CA GLY A 96 11.88 -0.18 5.88
C GLY A 96 12.08 0.94 4.86
N ALA A 97 11.02 1.31 4.12
CA ALA A 97 11.02 2.33 3.09
C ALA A 97 10.53 3.68 3.64
N LEU A 98 11.31 4.75 3.43
CA LEU A 98 10.88 6.10 3.79
C LEU A 98 10.07 6.71 2.65
N VAL A 99 8.79 6.97 2.89
CA VAL A 99 7.85 7.45 1.87
C VAL A 99 7.02 8.62 2.37
N PHE A 100 6.78 9.58 1.47
CA PHE A 100 5.75 10.59 1.64
C PHE A 100 4.50 10.18 0.86
N MET A 101 3.34 10.33 1.48
CA MET A 101 2.05 10.01 0.87
C MET A 101 1.06 11.14 1.10
N ASP A 102 0.42 11.60 0.04
CA ASP A 102 -0.64 12.60 0.13
C ASP A 102 -1.82 12.27 -0.78
N ARG A 103 -3.01 12.79 -0.45
CA ARG A 103 -4.20 12.65 -1.28
C ARG A 103 -4.31 13.88 -2.16
N LEU A 104 -4.22 13.68 -3.47
CA LEU A 104 -4.45 14.75 -4.43
C LEU A 104 -5.94 14.85 -4.74
N ALA A 105 -6.46 16.07 -4.71
CA ALA A 105 -7.77 16.35 -5.29
C ALA A 105 -7.63 16.25 -6.82
N ASP A 106 -8.16 15.20 -7.42
CA ASP A 106 -8.27 15.13 -8.88
C ASP A 106 -9.62 15.70 -9.35
N THR A 107 -9.61 16.24 -10.55
CA THR A 107 -10.81 16.50 -11.32
C THR A 107 -11.47 15.17 -11.71
N ASP A 108 -12.80 15.13 -11.73
CA ASP A 108 -13.62 13.97 -12.12
C ASP A 108 -13.80 12.83 -11.10
N GLN A 109 -13.84 13.14 -9.79
CA GLN A 109 -14.20 12.17 -8.72
C GLN A 109 -13.25 10.96 -8.61
N THR A 110 -12.12 10.98 -9.32
CA THR A 110 -11.08 9.95 -9.21
C THR A 110 -10.21 10.32 -8.02
N GLU A 111 -10.13 9.47 -7.01
CA GLU A 111 -9.25 9.74 -5.88
C GLU A 111 -7.82 9.36 -6.27
N CYS A 112 -6.82 10.11 -5.80
CA CYS A 112 -5.42 9.88 -6.15
C CYS A 112 -4.55 9.96 -4.90
N ILE A 113 -3.70 8.96 -4.70
CA ILE A 113 -2.65 8.97 -3.69
C ILE A 113 -1.33 9.23 -4.42
N GLU A 114 -0.71 10.35 -4.10
CA GLU A 114 0.68 10.63 -4.49
C GLU A 114 1.60 9.90 -3.52
N VAL A 115 2.54 9.13 -4.06
CA VAL A 115 3.58 8.45 -3.29
C VAL A 115 4.95 8.95 -3.78
N ILE A 116 5.76 9.46 -2.86
CA ILE A 116 7.13 9.90 -3.11
C ILE A 116 8.08 9.06 -2.25
N LEU A 117 9.01 8.36 -2.90
CA LEU A 117 10.02 7.52 -2.28
C LEU A 117 11.23 8.40 -1.94
N ILE A 118 11.51 8.61 -0.65
CA ILE A 118 12.44 9.66 -0.20
C ILE A 118 13.90 9.16 -0.14
N ASP A 119 14.14 7.85 -0.10
CA ASP A 119 15.49 7.29 -0.25
C ASP A 119 15.41 5.78 -0.54
N HIS A 120 15.95 5.34 -1.68
CA HIS A 120 16.03 3.92 -2.05
C HIS A 120 17.34 3.25 -1.62
N HIS A 121 18.23 3.94 -0.90
CA HIS A 121 19.60 3.48 -0.65
C HIS A 121 20.01 3.32 0.82
N HIS A 122 19.11 3.46 1.79
CA HIS A 122 19.49 3.40 3.21
C HIS A 122 18.58 2.53 4.09
N SER A 123 18.55 1.23 3.82
CA SER A 123 18.24 0.22 4.85
C SER A 123 18.86 -1.13 4.50
N ALA A 124 20.16 -1.26 4.77
CA ALA A 124 20.68 -2.58 5.13
C ALA A 124 19.92 -3.00 6.39
N GLY A 125 18.95 -3.91 6.23
CA GLY A 125 18.15 -4.44 7.32
C GLY A 125 19.06 -4.80 8.49
N THR A 126 18.70 -4.36 9.68
CA THR A 126 19.44 -4.65 10.91
C THR A 126 19.62 -6.16 11.02
N SER A 127 20.83 -6.65 10.75
CA SER A 127 21.17 -8.05 10.95
C SER A 127 21.00 -8.36 12.43
N PHE A 128 19.93 -9.08 12.76
CA PHE A 128 19.68 -9.56 14.10
C PHE A 128 20.55 -10.79 14.31
N ASP A 129 21.77 -10.59 14.84
CA ASP A 129 22.70 -11.67 15.14
C ASP A 129 22.32 -12.27 16.51
N LEU A 130 21.67 -13.44 16.49
CA LEU A 130 21.23 -14.14 17.69
C LEU A 130 22.43 -14.85 18.33
N ALA A 131 23.25 -14.10 19.06
CA ALA A 131 24.27 -14.68 19.92
C ALA A 131 23.62 -15.32 21.16
N ALA A 132 23.15 -16.56 21.01
CA ALA A 132 22.94 -17.44 22.15
C ALA A 132 24.27 -18.16 22.45
N SER A 133 25.03 -17.57 23.37
CA SER A 133 26.23 -18.17 23.95
C SER A 133 25.87 -19.13 25.08
N SER A 134 26.39 -20.36 24.98
CA SER A 134 26.53 -21.43 26.00
C SER A 134 25.45 -22.49 26.05
#